data_AF-A0A0R1LMF2-F1
#
_entry.id   AF-A0A0R1LMF2-F1
#
_cell.length_a   1.000
_cell.length_b   1.000
_cell.length_c   1.000
_cell.angle_alpha   90.00
_cell.angle_beta   90.00
_cell.angle_gamma   90.00
#
_symmetry.space_group_name_H-M   'P 1'
#
loop_
_entity.id
_entity.type
_entity.pdbx_description
1 polymer ?
#
loop_
_entity_poly.entity_id
_entity_poly.type
_entity_poly.pdbx_seq_one_letter_code
_entity_poly.pdbx_strand_id
1 'polypeptide(L)' 'MGTQLKRFIRGIFWTVLAGYFWYTNAQNHAAGIVGIIQDVFVILCVIAALFYYVTLVVDFFQLMRHRSK' A
#
# COMPACT_ATOMS: atom_id res chain seq x y z
N MET A 1 -12.13 -9.31 14.83
CA MET A 1 -11.04 -9.87 14.00
C MET A 1 -11.13 -9.51 12.51
N GLY A 2 -12.32 -9.28 11.92
CA GLY A 2 -12.43 -9.06 10.47
C GLY A 2 -11.84 -7.77 9.90
N THR A 3 -11.73 -6.68 10.68
CA THR A 3 -11.27 -5.37 10.20
C THR A 3 -9.75 -5.25 10.06
N GLN A 4 -8.97 -5.78 11.01
CA GLN A 4 -7.50 -5.77 10.92
C GLN A 4 -6.98 -6.62 9.77
N LEU A 5 -7.51 -7.84 9.62
CA LEU A 5 -7.13 -8.72 8.51
C LEU A 5 -7.46 -8.09 7.15
N LYS A 6 -8.63 -7.44 7.02
CA LYS A 6 -9.00 -6.70 5.80
C LYS A 6 -8.03 -5.55 5.49
N ARG A 7 -7.59 -4.79 6.50
CA ARG A 7 -6.61 -3.71 6.33
C ARG A 7 -5.24 -4.26 5.93
N PHE A 8 -4.81 -5.37 6.54
CA PHE A 8 -3.56 -6.04 6.21
C PHE A 8 -3.53 -6.50 4.74
N ILE A 9 -4.58 -7.20 4.31
CA ILE A 9 -4.71 -7.69 2.92
C ILE A 9 -4.73 -6.51 1.94
N ARG A 10 -5.42 -5.41 2.28
CA ARG A 10 -5.40 -4.19 1.46
C ARG A 10 -4.00 -3.58 1.37
N GLY A 11 -3.25 -3.49 2.46
CA GLY A 11 -1.86 -3.03 2.45
C GLY A 11 -0.96 -3.87 1.54
N ILE A 12 -1.08 -5.20 1.62
CA ILE A 12 -0.37 -6.13 0.73
C ILE A 12 -0.78 -5.91 -0.72
N PHE A 13 -2.08 -5.84 -0.99
CA PHE A 13 -2.60 -5.62 -2.33
C PHE A 13 -1.99 -4.37 -2.99
N TRP A 14 -2.00 -3.24 -2.29
CA TRP A 14 -1.42 -1.99 -2.80
C TRP A 14 0.10 -2.06 -2.97
N THR A 15 0.80 -2.81 -2.12
CA THR A 15 2.25 -3.03 -2.23
C THR A 15 2.59 -3.87 -3.45
N VAL A 16 1.87 -4.97 -3.68
CA VAL A 16 2.06 -5.83 -4.86
C VAL A 16 1.71 -5.06 -6.14
N LEU A 17 0.62 -4.27 -6.11
CA LEU A 17 0.21 -3.45 -7.24
C LEU A 17 1.23 -2.36 -7.58
N ALA A 18 1.80 -1.68 -6.57
CA ALA A 18 2.89 -0.74 -6.77
C ALA A 18 4.12 -1.41 -7.40
N GLY A 19 4.50 -2.58 -6.89
CA GLY A 19 5.62 -3.37 -7.43
C GLY A 19 5.39 -3.81 -8.88
N TYR A 20 4.16 -4.20 -9.22
CA TYR A 20 3.77 -4.53 -10.59
C TYR A 20 3.95 -3.32 -11.52
N PHE A 21 3.38 -2.16 -11.16
CA PHE A 21 3.50 -0.96 -11.99
C PHE A 21 4.96 -0.51 -12.14
N TRP A 22 5.74 -0.55 -11.05
CA TRP A 22 7.17 -0.25 -11.09
C TRP A 22 7.93 -1.18 -12.02
N TYR A 23 7.72 -2.49 -11.89
CA TYR A 23 8.36 -3.50 -12.74
C TYR A 23 7.98 -3.30 -14.21
N THR A 24 6.69 -3.09 -14.50
CA THR A 24 6.23 -2.86 -15.86
C THR A 24 6.76 -1.56 -16.46
N ASN A 25 6.92 -0.50 -15.66
CA ASN A 25 7.51 0.75 -16.14
C ASN A 25 9.02 0.57 -16.43
N ALA A 26 9.75 -0.09 -15.53
CA ALA A 26 11.18 -0.35 -15.69
C ALA A 26 11.50 -1.26 -16.89
N GLN A 27 10.67 -2.27 -17.16
CA GLN A 27 10.86 -3.20 -18.29
C GLN A 27 10.44 -2.57 -19.63
N ASN A 28 9.34 -1.82 -19.65
CA ASN A 28 8.81 -1.29 -20.90
C ASN A 28 9.37 0.08 -21.28
N HIS A 29 10.19 0.71 -20.40
CA HIS A 29 10.75 2.06 -20.58
C HIS A 29 9.76 2.95 -21.35
N ALA A 30 8.52 3.02 -20.84
CA ALA A 30 7.38 3.53 -21.59
C ALA A 30 7.62 5.02 -21.89
N ALA A 31 8.22 5.31 -23.05
CA ALA A 31 8.66 6.64 -23.40
C ALA A 31 7.44 7.57 -23.58
N GLY A 32 7.46 8.70 -22.88
CA GLY A 32 6.41 9.71 -22.96
C GLY A 32 5.35 9.61 -21.86
N ILE A 33 4.11 9.98 -22.19
CA ILE A 33 3.02 10.21 -21.23
C ILE A 33 2.66 8.94 -20.43
N VAL A 34 2.79 7.76 -21.04
CA VAL A 34 2.42 6.49 -20.41
C VAL A 34 3.33 6.15 -19.22
N GLY A 35 4.64 6.39 -19.32
CA GLY A 35 5.57 6.19 -18.21
C GLY A 35 5.28 7.13 -17.04
N ILE A 36 4.98 8.40 -17.34
CA ILE A 36 4.60 9.40 -16.31
C ILE A 36 3.33 8.97 -15.57
N ILE A 37 2.31 8.48 -16.29
CA ILE A 37 1.08 7.96 -15.67
C ILE A 37 1.40 6.75 -14.79
N GLN A 38 2.26 5.83 -15.25
CA GLN A 38 2.66 4.67 -14.45
C GLN A 38 3.39 5.07 -13.16
N ASP A 39 4.32 6.03 -13.22
CA ASP A 39 5.02 6.54 -12.03
C ASP A 39 4.06 7.17 -11.02
N VAL A 40 3.11 7.98 -11.49
CA VAL A 40 2.06 8.56 -10.65
C VAL A 40 1.23 7.43 -9.98
N PHE A 41 0.88 6.39 -10.74
CA PHE A 41 0.15 5.24 -10.21
C PHE A 41 0.96 4.48 -9.16
N VAL A 42 2.27 4.28 -9.36
CA VAL A 42 3.17 3.66 -8.36
C VAL A 42 3.14 4.47 -7.07
N ILE A 43 3.32 5.80 -7.16
CA ILE A 43 3.33 6.69 -6.00
C ILE A 43 2.00 6.61 -5.24
N LEU A 44 0.87 6.66 -5.93
CA LEU A 44 -0.45 6.55 -5.31
C LEU A 44 -0.66 5.19 -4.63
N CYS A 45 -0.19 4.09 -5.25
CA CYS A 45 -0.25 2.76 -4.65
C CYS A 45 0.62 2.65 -3.39
N VAL A 46 1.82 3.24 -3.39
CA VAL A 46 2.69 3.29 -2.21
C VAL A 46 2.03 4.09 -1.08
N ILE A 47 1.46 5.25 -1.38
CA ILE A 47 0.73 6.06 -0.38
C ILE A 47 -0.43 5.27 0.21
N ALA A 48 -1.20 4.58 -0.63
CA ALA A 48 -2.30 3.73 -0.17
C ALA A 48 -1.81 2.57 0.72
N ALA A 49 -0.73 1.89 0.34
CA ALA A 49 -0.13 0.82 1.15
C ALA A 49 0.30 1.34 2.54
N LEU A 50 1.01 2.47 2.57
CA LEU A 50 1.44 3.12 3.80
C LEU A 50 0.25 3.49 4.69
N PHE A 51 -0.81 4.04 4.12
CA PHE A 51 -2.03 4.37 4.86
C PHE A 51 -2.63 3.14 5.55
N TYR A 52 -2.75 2.01 4.85
CA TYR A 52 -3.27 0.78 5.45
C TYR A 52 -2.34 0.18 6.51
N TYR A 53 -1.01 0.27 6.34
CA TYR A 53 -0.07 -0.20 7.36
C TYR A 53 -0.06 0.69 8.59
N VAL A 54 -0.04 2.01 8.44
CA VAL A 54 -0.09 2.95 9.57
C VAL A 54 -1.39 2.76 10.37
N THR A 55 -2.53 2.68 9.69
CA THR A 55 -3.82 2.46 10.38
C THR A 55 -3.91 1.09 11.04
N LEU A 56 -3.19 0.08 10.54
CA LEU A 56 -3.07 -1.23 11.19
C LEU A 56 -2.22 -1.14 12.47
N VAL A 57 -1.09 -0.45 12.41
CA VAL A 57 -0.19 -0.25 13.55
C VAL A 57 -0.87 0.55 14.67
N VAL A 58 -1.56 1.65 14.32
CA VAL A 58 -2.30 2.46 15.29
C VAL A 58 -3.38 1.64 15.99
N ASP A 59 -4.15 0.86 15.24
CA ASP A 59 -5.21 0.00 15.78
C ASP A 59 -4.64 -1.09 16.69
N PHE A 60 -3.48 -1.67 16.34
CA PHE A 60 -2.76 -2.61 17.19
C PHE A 60 -2.36 -2.00 18.54
N PHE A 61 -1.76 -0.80 18.54
CA PHE A 61 -1.40 -0.11 19.79
C PHE A 61 -2.60 0.28 20.63
N GLN A 62 -3.72 0.69 20.02
CA GLN A 62 -4.97 0.95 20.74
C GLN A 62 -5.50 -0.30 21.43
N LEU A 63 -5.44 -1.46 20.76
CA LEU A 63 -5.89 -2.73 21.31
C LEU A 63 -5.01 -3.19 22.48
N MET A 64 -3.69 -3.05 22.36
CA MET A 64 -2.73 -3.31 23.44
C MET A 64 -2.97 -2.39 24.64
N ARG A 65 -3.22 -1.09 24.41
CA ARG A 65 -3.52 -0.12 25.47
C ARG A 65 -4.79 -0.46 26.23
N HIS A 66 -5.84 -0.95 25.54
CA HIS A 66 -7.08 -1.37 26.18
C HIS A 66 -6.93 -2.63 27.03
N ARG A 67 -6.02 -3.54 26.67
CA ARG A 67 -5.76 -4.80 27.40
C ARG A 67 -4.85 -4.62 28.62
N SER A 68 -4.21 -3.45 28.75
CA SER A 68 -3.29 -3.12 29.85
C SER A 68 -3.96 -2.41 31.03
N LYS A 69 -5.26 -2.07 30.92
CA LYS A 69 -6.08 -1.52 32.01
C LYS A 69 -7.02 -2.59 32.54
#